data_AF-A0A7C6QAA5-F1
#
_entry.id   AF-A0A7C6QAA5-F1
#
_cell.length_a   1.000
_cell.length_b   1.000
_cell.length_c   1.000
_cell.angle_alpha   90.00
_cell.angle_beta   90.00
_cell.angle_gamma   90.00
#
_symmetry.space_group_name_H-M   'P 1'
#
loop_
_entity.id
_entity.type
_entity.pdbx_description
1 polymer ?
#
loop_
_entity_poly.entity_id
_entity_poly.type
_entity_poly.pdbx_seq_one_letter_code
_entity_poly.pdbx_strand_id
1 'polypeptide(L)' 'MDLLEGDNNLPVVMKAVRDLDHKGGWLTAEVPEGDITHLKKVSAQMDKIIAFL' A
#
# COMPACT_ATOMS: atom_id res chain seq x y z
N MET A 1 6.58 12.08 0.22
CA MET A 1 5.74 11.47 1.27
C MET A 1 5.77 9.97 1.05
N ASP A 2 6.03 9.18 2.08
CA ASP A 2 6.21 7.74 2.01
C ASP A 2 4.93 7.01 2.46
N LEU A 3 4.55 5.91 1.80
CA LEU A 3 3.27 5.23 2.05
C LEU A 3 3.12 4.69 3.49
N LEU A 4 4.23 4.47 4.19
CA LEU A 4 4.28 3.89 5.54
C LEU A 4 4.64 4.91 6.63
N GLU A 5 4.83 6.18 6.28
CA GLU A 5 5.27 7.24 7.21
C GLU A 5 4.16 8.26 7.49
N GLY A 6 2.89 7.93 7.20
CA GLY A 6 1.72 8.75 7.52
C GLY A 6 0.83 8.12 8.59
N ASP A 7 -0.23 8.84 8.98
CA ASP A 7 -1.16 8.42 10.03
C ASP A 7 -2.06 7.22 9.65
N ASN A 8 -1.94 6.71 8.43
CA ASN A 8 -2.74 5.60 7.94
C ASN A 8 -2.29 4.27 8.57
N ASN A 9 -3.16 3.66 9.36
CA ASN A 9 -2.95 2.32 9.92
C ASN A 9 -3.29 1.24 8.87
N LEU A 10 -2.40 1.09 7.90
CA LEU A 10 -2.56 0.17 6.77
C LEU A 10 -2.75 -1.30 7.20
N PRO A 11 -2.12 -1.84 8.27
CA PRO A 11 -2.43 -3.17 8.76
C PRO A 11 -3.92 -3.37 9.11
N VAL A 12 -4.55 -2.39 9.75
CA VAL A 12 -5.99 -2.45 10.10
C VAL A 12 -6.87 -2.39 8.85
N VAL A 13 -6.51 -1.53 7.90
CA VAL A 13 -7.22 -1.40 6.62
C VAL A 13 -7.17 -2.72 5.84
N MET A 14 -5.98 -3.32 5.69
CA MET A 14 -5.83 -4.58 4.95
C MET A 14 -6.54 -5.74 5.64
N LYS A 15 -6.54 -5.79 6.98
CA LYS A 15 -7.36 -6.75 7.72
C LYS A 15 -8.84 -6.61 7.38
N ALA A 16 -9.37 -5.39 7.34
CA ALA A 16 -10.78 -5.15 7.00
C ALA A 16 -11.11 -5.59 5.56
N VAL A 17 -10.21 -5.32 4.60
CA VAL A 17 -10.35 -5.77 3.20
C VAL A 17 -10.42 -7.30 3.13
N ARG A 18 -9.53 -8.00 3.86
CA ARG A 18 -9.57 -9.46 3.96
C ARG A 18 -10.84 -9.97 4.60
N ASP A 19 -11.29 -9.34 5.69
CA ASP A 19 -12.49 -9.74 6.43
C ASP A 19 -13.77 -9.58 5.58
N LEU A 20 -13.76 -8.71 4.57
CA LEU A 20 -14.81 -8.57 3.55
C LEU A 20 -14.75 -9.63 2.43
N ASP A 21 -13.88 -10.63 2.57
CA ASP A 21 -13.63 -11.71 1.59
C ASP A 21 -13.21 -11.19 0.20
N HIS A 22 -12.48 -10.08 0.16
CA HIS A 22 -11.88 -9.59 -1.08
C HIS A 22 -10.74 -10.53 -1.52
N LYS A 23 -11.00 -11.37 -2.53
CA LYS A 23 -10.07 -12.44 -2.94
C LYS A 23 -8.97 -12.02 -3.92
N GLY A 24 -8.68 -10.71 -4.00
CA GLY A 24 -7.67 -10.14 -4.88
C GLY A 24 -8.23 -9.11 -5.86
N GLY A 25 -7.33 -8.45 -6.59
CA GLY A 25 -7.65 -7.32 -7.45
C GLY A 25 -6.45 -6.39 -7.57
N TRP A 26 -6.68 -5.19 -8.08
CA TRP A 26 -5.64 -4.17 -8.20
C TRP A 26 -5.65 -3.25 -6.98
N LEU A 27 -4.46 -3.00 -6.44
CA LEU A 27 -4.21 -1.95 -5.46
C LEU A 27 -3.39 -0.88 -6.17
N THR A 28 -3.81 0.38 -6.08
CA THR A 28 -3.12 1.52 -6.69
C THR A 28 -2.64 2.46 -5.61
N ALA A 29 -1.36 2.83 -5.66
CA ALA A 29 -0.81 3.90 -4.85
C ALA A 29 -0.79 5.18 -5.68
N GLU A 30 -1.61 6.16 -5.29
CA GLU A 30 -1.55 7.50 -5.84
C GLU A 30 -0.54 8.32 -5.05
N VAL A 31 0.53 8.72 -5.72
CA VAL A 31 1.56 9.59 -5.16
C VAL A 31 1.69 10.83 -6.04
N PRO A 32 1.99 12.00 -5.46
CA PRO A 32 2.44 13.13 -6.27
C PRO A 32 3.72 12.73 -7.02
N GLU A 33 4.07 13.53 -8.03
CA GLU A 33 5.28 13.43 -8.85
C GLU A 33 6.47 12.66 -8.24
N GLY A 34 7.17 11.86 -9.06
CA GLY A 34 8.29 11.06 -8.60
C GLY A 34 9.18 10.58 -9.74
N ASP A 35 10.48 10.49 -9.46
CA ASP A 35 11.45 9.86 -10.35
C ASP A 35 11.47 8.34 -10.18
N ILE A 36 12.31 7.65 -10.96
CA ILE A 36 12.42 6.18 -10.89
C ILE A 36 12.83 5.68 -9.49
N THR A 37 13.62 6.46 -8.75
CA THR A 37 14.08 6.10 -7.40
C THR A 37 12.90 6.14 -6.44
N HIS A 38 12.09 7.20 -6.52
CA HIS A 38 10.86 7.37 -5.76
C HIS A 38 9.88 6.23 -6.06
N LEU A 39 9.59 5.97 -7.33
CA LEU A 39 8.61 4.94 -7.73
C LEU A 39 9.04 3.53 -7.30
N LYS A 40 10.33 3.21 -7.33
CA LYS A 40 10.85 1.94 -6.79
C LYS A 40 10.63 1.84 -5.28
N LYS A 41 10.83 2.93 -4.54
CA LYS A 41 10.59 2.96 -3.09
C LYS A 41 9.11 2.73 -2.77
N VAL A 42 8.21 3.41 -3.49
CA VAL A 42 6.76 3.24 -3.38
C VAL A 42 6.35 1.80 -3.68
N SER A 43 6.88 1.20 -4.75
CA SER A 43 6.65 -0.20 -5.10
C SER A 43 7.05 -1.15 -3.97
N ALA A 44 8.24 -0.98 -3.40
CA ALA A 44 8.71 -1.83 -2.28
C ALA A 44 7.89 -1.62 -0.99
N GLN A 45 7.31 -0.44 -0.78
CA GLN A 45 6.38 -0.20 0.31
C GLN A 45 5.04 -0.89 0.08
N MET A 46 4.54 -0.89 -1.15
CA MET A 46 3.33 -1.63 -1.53
C MET A 46 3.44 -3.13 -1.27
N ASP A 47 4.60 -3.74 -1.55
CA ASP A 47 4.83 -5.16 -1.25
C ASP A 47 4.63 -5.48 0.24
N LYS A 48 5.10 -4.59 1.13
CA LYS A 48 4.93 -4.73 2.59
C LYS A 48 3.46 -4.58 3.00
N ILE A 49 2.73 -3.68 2.35
CA ILE A 49 1.32 -3.42 2.64
C ILE A 49 0.47 -4.63 2.21
N ILE A 50 0.73 -5.17 1.02
CA ILE A 50 0.03 -6.35 0.48
C ILE A 50 0.24 -7.57 1.39
N ALA A 51 1.38 -7.69 2.05
CA ALA A 51 1.63 -8.79 2.99
C ALA A 51 0.70 -8.81 4.23
N PHE A 52 -0.10 -7.76 4.47
CA PHE A 52 -1.13 -7.74 5.52
C PHE A 52 -2.50 -8.27 5.05
N LEU A 53 -2.71 -8.45 3.74
CA LEU A 53 -3.89 -9.11 3.16
C LEU A 53 -3.77 -10.63 3.31
#